data_AF-A0A350J3Q5-F1
#
_entry.id   AF-A0A350J3Q5-F1
#
_cell.length_a   1.000
_cell.length_b   1.000
_cell.length_c   1.000
_cell.angle_alpha   90.00
_cell.angle_beta   90.00
_cell.angle_gamma   90.00
#
_symmetry.space_group_name_H-M   'P 1'
#
loop_
_entity.id
_entity.type
_entity.pdbx_description
1 polymer ?
#
loop_
_entity_poly.entity_id
_entity_poly.type
_entity_poly.pdbx_seq_one_letter_code
_entity_poly.pdbx_strand_id
1 'polypeptide(L)' 'MSLNKIESPCIGVCVLDINDVCEGCYRKADEIGRWSILSEETKREVVNASVQRAKDLGRLIE' A
#
# COMPACT_ATOMS: atom_id res chain seq x y z
N MET A 1 -15.35 -1.19 19.82
CA MET A 1 -14.16 -2.04 19.66
C MET A 1 -13.35 -1.52 18.47
N SER A 2 -12.28 -0.77 18.71
CA SER A 2 -11.36 -0.37 17.63
C SER A 2 -10.22 -1.37 17.62
N LEU A 3 -10.39 -2.45 16.84
CA LEU A 3 -9.29 -3.34 16.51
C LEU A 3 -8.29 -2.52 15.70
N ASN A 4 -7.05 -2.51 16.18
CA ASN A 4 -5.90 -1.79 15.66
C ASN A 4 -5.45 -2.35 14.29
N LYS A 5 -6.38 -2.44 13.33
CA LYS A 5 -6.13 -2.93 11.98
C LYS A 5 -5.17 -1.96 11.32
N ILE A 6 -4.11 -2.48 10.72
CA ILE A 6 -3.27 -1.75 9.77
C ILE A 6 -4.20 -1.08 8.76
N GLU A 7 -4.27 0.25 8.84
CA GLU A 7 -5.06 1.06 7.94
C GLU A 7 -4.48 0.95 6.53
N SER A 8 -5.36 0.83 5.55
CA SER A 8 -4.92 0.78 4.16
C SER A 8 -4.41 2.17 3.78
N PRO A 9 -3.18 2.32 3.24
CA PRO A 9 -2.63 3.60 2.81
C PRO A 9 -3.30 4.11 1.52
N CYS A 10 -4.54 3.69 1.26
CA CYS A 10 -5.29 4.01 0.06
C CYS A 10 -5.89 5.41 0.21
N ILE A 11 -5.45 6.34 -0.64
CA ILE A 11 -5.96 7.72 -0.68
C ILE A 11 -7.22 7.87 -1.56
N GLY A 12 -7.87 6.77 -1.93
CA GLY A 12 -9.02 6.78 -2.86
C GLY A 12 -8.65 6.97 -4.33
N VAL A 13 -7.36 7.01 -4.66
CA VAL A 13 -6.83 7.09 -6.02
C VAL A 13 -6.27 5.74 -6.41
N CYS A 14 -6.86 5.12 -7.45
CA CYS A 14 -6.39 3.85 -8.00
C CYS A 14 -5.89 4.06 -9.43
N VAL A 15 -4.60 4.32 -9.54
CA VAL A 15 -3.91 4.50 -10.84
C VAL A 15 -2.74 3.52 -10.84
N LEU A 16 -2.82 2.46 -11.62
CA LEU A 16 -1.76 1.46 -11.72
C LEU A 16 -0.77 1.86 -12.81
N ASP A 17 0.51 1.83 -12.48
CA ASP A 17 1.64 1.94 -13.42
C ASP A 17 1.86 0.63 -14.20
N ILE A 18 2.74 0.66 -15.21
CA ILE A 18 3.18 -0.51 -16.00
C ILE A 18 3.75 -1.66 -15.15
N ASN A 19 4.20 -1.39 -13.93
CA ASN A 19 4.68 -2.41 -12.98
C ASN A 19 3.59 -2.97 -12.06
N ASP A 20 2.31 -2.73 -12.35
CA ASP A 20 1.16 -3.06 -11.50
C ASP A 20 1.23 -2.42 -10.10
N VAL A 21 1.93 -1.29 -9.97
CA VAL A 21 2.04 -0.53 -8.73
C VAL A 21 1.11 0.67 -8.80
N CYS A 22 0.27 0.85 -7.77
CA CYS A 22 -0.58 2.02 -7.67
C CYS A 22 0.26 3.28 -7.43
N GLU A 23 0.18 4.29 -8.28
CA GLU A 23 0.92 5.53 -8.13
C GLU A 23 0.40 6.41 -6.99
N GLY A 24 -0.81 6.16 -6.50
CA GLY A 24 -1.41 6.89 -5.37
C GLY A 24 -1.00 6.33 -4.01
N CYS A 25 -1.12 5.01 -3.84
CA CYS A 25 -0.83 4.33 -2.58
C CYS A 25 0.41 3.44 -2.62
N TYR A 26 1.16 3.40 -3.72
CA TYR A 26 2.41 2.65 -3.92
C TYR A 26 2.34 1.14 -3.61
N ARG A 27 1.13 0.59 -3.59
CA ARG A 27 0.86 -0.83 -3.40
C ARG A 27 0.68 -1.53 -4.73
N LYS A 28 1.09 -2.79 -4.81
CA LYS A 28 0.86 -3.62 -5.99
C LYS A 28 -0.61 -4.01 -6.12
N ALA A 29 -1.09 -4.16 -7.35
CA ALA A 29 -2.44 -4.62 -7.64
C ALA A 29 -2.75 -5.97 -6.96
N ASP A 30 -1.78 -6.90 -6.96
CA ASP A 30 -1.91 -8.20 -6.27
C ASP A 30 -2.08 -8.03 -4.75
N GLU A 31 -1.30 -7.14 -4.14
CA GLU A 31 -1.40 -6.83 -2.71
C GLU A 31 -2.75 -6.19 -2.36
N ILE A 32 -3.32 -5.38 -3.26
CA ILE A 32 -4.64 -4.74 -3.09
C ILE A 32 -5.73 -5.81 -3.16
N GLY A 33 -5.71 -6.69 -4.17
CA GLY A 33 -6.68 -7.77 -4.33
C GLY A 33 -6.67 -8.77 -3.17
N ARG A 34 -5.48 -9.06 -2.62
CA ARG A 34 -5.32 -9.97 -1.48
C ARG A 34 -5.47 -9.30 -0.12
N TRP A 35 -5.62 -7.98 -0.04
CA TRP A 35 -5.61 -7.26 1.25
C TRP A 35 -6.60 -7.81 2.29
N SER A 36 -7.79 -8.20 1.86
CA SER A 36 -8.82 -8.76 2.74
C SER A 36 -8.42 -10.11 3.36
N ILE A 37 -7.55 -10.88 2.69
CA ILE A 37 -7.10 -12.21 3.13
C ILE A 37 -5.70 -12.18 3.79
N LEU A 38 -4.96 -11.07 3.68
CA LEU A 38 -3.63 -10.94 4.28
C LEU A 38 -3.70 -10.86 5.83
N SER A 39 -2.74 -11.53 6.47
CA SER A 39 -2.47 -11.43 7.91
C SER A 39 -1.95 -10.04 8.29
N GLU A 40 -2.05 -9.66 9.56
CA GLU A 40 -1.63 -8.33 10.03
C GLU A 40 -0.13 -8.06 9.84
N GLU A 41 0.72 -9.07 10.01
CA GLU A 41 2.15 -8.99 9.68
C GLU A 41 2.37 -8.67 8.20
N THR A 42 1.77 -9.44 7.29
CA THR A 42 1.93 -9.21 5.86
C THR A 42 1.35 -7.86 5.44
N LYS A 43 0.24 -7.43 6.05
CA LYS A 43 -0.32 -6.08 5.82
C LYS A 43 0.69 -5.00 6.20
N ARG A 44 1.36 -5.15 7.35
CA ARG A 44 2.41 -4.23 7.80
C ARG A 44 3.59 -4.22 6.84
N GLU A 45 4.03 -5.37 6.35
CA GLU A 45 5.09 -5.44 5.34
C GLU A 45 4.71 -4.75 4.03
N VAL A 46 3.48 -4.99 3.54
CA VAL A 46 2.96 -4.34 2.33
C VAL A 46 2.91 -2.82 2.48
N VAL A 47 2.46 -2.32 3.62
CA VAL A 47 2.44 -0.86 3.90
C VAL A 47 3.85 -0.31 3.96
N ASN A 48 4.77 -0.99 4.65
CA ASN A 48 6.17 -0.55 4.74
C ASN A 48 6.85 -0.56 3.35
N ALA A 49 6.61 -1.58 2.54
CA ALA A 49 7.10 -1.67 1.17
C ALA A 49 6.52 -0.56 0.28
N SER A 50 5.23 -0.24 0.42
CA SER A 50 4.58 0.88 -0.28
C SER A 50 5.22 2.22 0.10
N VAL A 51 5.42 2.48 1.39
CA VAL A 51 6.11 3.68 1.89
C VAL A 51 7.53 3.74 1.34
N GLN A 52 8.24 2.61 1.33
CA GLN A 52 9.60 2.56 0.81
C GLN A 52 9.65 2.87 -0.70
N ARG A 53 8.70 2.33 -1.49
CA ARG A 53 8.55 2.66 -2.92
C ARG A 53 8.25 4.14 -3.13
N ALA A 54 7.38 4.72 -2.31
CA ALA A 54 7.07 6.15 -2.36
C ALA A 54 8.30 7.03 -2.06
N LYS A 55 9.15 6.60 -1.11
CA LYS A 55 10.43 7.26 -0.78
C LYS A 55 11.43 7.15 -1.93
N ASP A 56 11.57 5.95 -2.50
CA ASP A 56 12.48 5.70 -3.63
C ASP A 56 12.11 6.54 -4.86
N LEU A 57 10.81 6.69 -5.11
CA LEU A 57 10.27 7.55 -6.17
C LEU A 57 10.32 9.06 -5.84
N GLY A 58 10.82 9.44 -4.66
CA GLY A 58 10.92 10.84 -4.23
C GLY A 58 9.57 11.55 -4.10
N ARG A 59 8.45 10.81 -3.99
CA ARG A 59 7.09 11.39 -3.92
C ARG A 59 6.58 11.61 -2.49
N LEU A 60 7.33 11.17 -1.48
CA LEU A 60 7.12 11.59 -0.09
C LEU A 60 7.86 12.91 0.15
N ILE A 61 7.14 14.02 -0.04
CA ILE A 61 7.47 15.32 0.53
C ILE A 61 6.73 15.42 1.86
N GLU A 62 7.48 15.66 2.94
CA GLU A 62 6.98 15.85 4.31
C GLU A 62 5.87 16.90 4.44
#